data_AF-A0A2T6DB68-F1
#
_entry.id   AF-A0A2T6DB68-F1
#
_cell.length_a   1.000
_cell.length_b   1.000
_cell.length_c   1.000
_cell.angle_alpha   90.00
_cell.angle_beta   90.00
_cell.angle_gamma   90.00
#
_symmetry.space_group_name_H-M   'P 1'
#
loop_
_entity.id
_entity.type
_entity.pdbx_description
1 polymer ?
#
loop_
_entity_poly.entity_id
_entity_poly.type
_entity_poly.pdbx_seq_one_letter_code
_entity_poly.pdbx_strand_id
1 'polypeptide(L)'
;MLSGNFNLLLTMSSLGSALLIFGIGSILLNFLEREFIIMMWVDNWGPEVGWGIRISMIVVGANLMVVAALNPGEEATNGQQPPPAS
;
A
#
# COMPACT_ATOMS: atom_id res chain seq x y z
N MET A 1 -14.05 -5.28 24.05
CA MET A 1 -12.66 -5.74 23.85
C MET A 1 -12.53 -6.05 22.36
N LEU A 2 -11.69 -5.26 21.65
CA LEU A 2 -11.37 -5.30 20.21
C LEU A 2 -12.31 -6.07 19.26
N SER A 3 -13.37 -5.43 18.76
CA SER A 3 -13.89 -5.76 17.42
C SER A 3 -13.11 -4.93 16.40
N GLY A 4 -11.85 -5.30 16.15
CA GLY A 4 -11.06 -4.67 15.11
C GLY A 4 -11.69 -4.96 13.76
N ASN A 5 -12.28 -3.95 13.12
CA ASN A 5 -12.78 -4.02 11.75
C ASN A 5 -11.60 -4.32 10.81
N PHE A 6 -11.34 -5.59 10.53
CA PHE A 6 -10.32 -6.04 9.55
C PHE A 6 -10.53 -5.40 8.17
N ASN A 7 -11.75 -4.95 7.86
CA ASN A 7 -12.10 -4.27 6.61
C ASN A 7 -11.43 -2.89 6.43
N LEU A 8 -10.94 -2.25 7.51
CA LEU A 8 -10.17 -0.98 7.41
C LEU A 8 -8.79 -1.17 6.74
N LEU A 9 -8.30 -2.39 6.63
CA LEU A 9 -7.02 -2.71 5.99
C LEU A 9 -7.13 -2.91 4.47
N LEU A 10 -8.35 -2.98 3.90
CA LEU A 10 -8.55 -3.36 2.49
C LEU A 10 -8.93 -2.22 1.55
N THR A 11 -9.09 -0.97 2.03
CA THR A 11 -9.40 0.17 1.14
C THR A 11 -8.16 0.59 0.34
N MET A 12 -8.34 1.08 -0.89
CA MET A 12 -7.23 1.50 -1.76
C MET A 12 -6.36 2.59 -1.13
N SER A 13 -6.97 3.46 -0.32
CA SER A 13 -6.28 4.49 0.47
C SER A 13 -5.42 3.89 1.59
N SER A 14 -5.94 2.90 2.30
CA SER A 14 -5.21 2.19 3.36
C SER A 14 -4.03 1.37 2.79
N LEU A 15 -4.25 0.69 1.66
CA LEU A 15 -3.20 -0.05 0.94
C LEU A 15 -2.09 0.86 0.39
N GLY A 16 -2.45 2.01 -0.21
CA GLY A 16 -1.47 3.00 -0.69
C GLY A 16 -0.62 3.58 0.44
N SER A 17 -1.26 3.90 1.57
CA SER A 17 -0.58 4.39 2.77
C SER A 17 0.38 3.35 3.35
N ALA A 18 -0.03 2.08 3.43
CA ALA A 18 0.79 0.98 3.90
C ALA A 18 2.01 0.75 2.99
N LEU A 19 1.83 0.78 1.66
CA LEU A 19 2.92 0.66 0.68
C LEU A 19 3.94 1.80 0.81
N LEU A 20 3.48 3.04 1.00
CA LEU A 20 4.38 4.18 1.22
C LEU A 20 5.19 4.04 2.51
N ILE A 21 4.54 3.67 3.62
CA ILE A 21 5.23 3.44 4.91
C ILE A 21 6.25 2.31 4.77
N PHE A 22 5.89 1.21 4.11
CA PHE A 22 6.81 0.10 3.87
C PHE A 22 7.97 0.47 2.95
N GLY A 23 7.73 1.22 1.87
CA GLY A 23 8.76 1.68 0.96
C GLY A 23 9.75 2.64 1.63
N ILE A 24 9.23 3.65 2.34
CA ILE A 24 10.06 4.62 3.07
C ILE A 24 10.79 3.94 4.23
N GLY A 25 10.08 3.15 5.04
CA GLY A 25 10.67 2.40 6.15
C GLY A 25 11.76 1.44 5.67
N SER A 26 11.57 0.85 4.50
CA SER A 26 12.55 -0.02 3.86
C SER A 26 13.83 0.76 3.53
N ILE A 27 13.73 1.92 2.88
CA ILE A 27 14.88 2.78 2.61
C ILE A 27 15.61 3.15 3.91
N LEU A 28 14.89 3.56 4.95
CA LEU A 28 15.48 3.92 6.24
C LEU A 28 16.23 2.74 6.89
N LEU A 29 15.69 1.53 6.81
CA LEU A 29 16.37 0.34 7.32
C LEU A 29 17.65 0.04 6.51
N ASN A 30 17.64 0.24 5.19
CA ASN A 30 18.83 0.03 4.36
C ASN A 30 19.98 0.97 4.77
N PHE A 31 19.68 2.21 5.17
CA PHE A 31 20.68 3.12 5.74
C PHE A 31 21.29 2.62 7.06
N LEU A 32 20.60 1.75 7.80
CA LEU A 32 21.11 1.10 9.01
C LEU A 32 21.78 -0.25 8.70
N GLU A 33 22.07 -0.54 7.43
CA GLU A 33 22.54 -1.84 6.93
C GLU A 33 21.63 -3.00 7.38
N ARG A 34 20.32 -2.72 7.48
CA ARG A 34 19.30 -3.70 7.86
C ARG A 34 18.23 -3.81 6.77
N GLU A 35 17.63 -4.98 6.73
CA GLU A 35 16.68 -5.40 5.71
C GLU A 35 15.39 -5.85 6.40
N PHE A 36 14.23 -5.70 5.76
CA PHE A 36 13.04 -6.43 6.21
C PHE A 36 13.26 -7.93 5.96
N ILE A 37 12.76 -8.81 6.83
CA ILE A 37 12.84 -10.27 6.62
C ILE A 37 12.20 -10.68 5.28
N ILE A 38 11.12 -10.01 4.88
CA ILE A 38 10.48 -10.21 3.56
C ILE A 38 11.37 -9.76 2.39
N MET A 39 12.40 -8.95 2.62
CA MET A 39 13.34 -8.50 1.58
C MET A 39 14.63 -9.32 1.54
N MET A 40 14.88 -10.25 2.47
CA MET A 40 16.09 -11.10 2.43
C MET A 40 16.24 -11.89 1.12
N TRP A 41 15.12 -12.29 0.48
CA TRP A 41 15.21 -12.99 -0.81
C TRP A 41 15.63 -12.06 -1.94
N VAL A 42 15.43 -10.75 -1.79
CA VAL A 42 15.84 -9.72 -2.75
C VAL A 42 17.35 -9.51 -2.71
N ASP A 43 17.99 -9.68 -1.56
CA ASP A 43 19.46 -9.63 -1.44
C ASP A 43 20.15 -10.69 -2.32
N ASN A 44 19.48 -11.82 -2.59
CA ASN A 44 19.99 -12.84 -3.51
C ASN A 44 20.10 -12.36 -4.97
N TRP A 45 19.40 -11.29 -5.33
CA TRP A 45 19.44 -10.69 -6.67
C TRP A 45 20.51 -9.60 -6.79
N GLY A 46 21.12 -9.24 -5.66
CA GLY A 46 22.13 -8.20 -5.56
C GLY A 46 21.56 -6.81 -5.23
N PRO A 47 22.45 -5.90 -4.81
CA PRO A 47 22.06 -4.60 -4.25
C PRO A 47 21.33 -3.71 -5.25
N GLU A 48 21.67 -3.76 -6.54
CA GLU A 48 21.02 -2.95 -7.57
C GLU A 48 19.55 -3.33 -7.76
N VAL A 49 19.24 -4.62 -7.79
CA VAL A 49 17.86 -5.12 -7.88
C VAL A 49 17.09 -4.78 -6.60
N GLY A 50 17.74 -4.89 -5.44
CA GLY A 50 17.16 -4.49 -4.15
C GLY A 50 16.73 -3.02 -4.11
N TRP A 51 17.58 -2.12 -4.56
CA TRP A 51 17.23 -0.71 -4.71
C TRP A 51 16.07 -0.49 -5.70
N GLY A 52 16.07 -1.22 -6.81
CA GLY A 52 14.97 -1.19 -7.78
C GLY A 52 13.60 -1.52 -7.17
N ILE A 53 13.51 -2.57 -6.35
CA ILE A 53 12.25 -2.97 -5.70
C ILE A 53 11.79 -1.93 -4.69
N ARG A 54 12.71 -1.40 -3.87
CA ARG A 54 12.41 -0.38 -2.85
C ARG A 54 11.83 0.87 -3.47
N ILE A 55 12.45 1.37 -4.54
CA ILE A 55 11.97 2.53 -5.30
C ILE A 55 10.62 2.20 -5.95
N SER A 56 10.47 1.00 -6.53
CA SER A 56 9.23 0.57 -7.16
C SER A 56 8.05 0.57 -6.18
N MET A 57 8.24 0.09 -4.95
CA MET A 57 7.19 0.13 -3.93
C MET A 57 6.73 1.55 -3.59
N ILE A 58 7.66 2.50 -3.51
CA ILE A 58 7.34 3.92 -3.27
C ILE A 58 6.59 4.50 -4.45
N VAL A 59 7.06 4.25 -5.68
CA VAL A 59 6.43 4.75 -6.91
C VAL A 59 5.02 4.17 -7.08
N VAL A 60 4.84 2.87 -6.86
CA VAL A 60 3.53 2.22 -6.94
C VAL A 60 2.60 2.74 -5.85
N GLY A 61 3.07 2.85 -4.60
CA GLY A 61 2.28 3.39 -3.48
C GLY A 61 1.84 4.84 -3.72
N ALA A 62 2.74 5.68 -4.23
CA ALA A 62 2.44 7.06 -4.60
C ALA A 62 1.42 7.13 -5.76
N ASN A 63 1.58 6.32 -6.81
CA ASN A 63 0.62 6.24 -7.90
C ASN A 63 -0.77 5.79 -7.42
N LEU A 64 -0.84 4.82 -6.52
CA LEU A 64 -2.09 4.36 -5.91
C LEU A 64 -2.79 5.46 -5.13
N MET A 65 -2.04 6.26 -4.35
CA MET A 65 -2.61 7.43 -3.66
C MET A 65 -3.11 8.51 -4.61
N VAL A 66 -2.38 8.78 -5.70
CA VAL A 66 -2.82 9.75 -6.72
C VAL A 66 -4.09 9.26 -7.41
N VAL A 67 -4.14 7.99 -7.83
CA VAL A 67 -5.35 7.41 -8.45
C VAL A 67 -6.53 7.41 -7.49
N ALA A 68 -6.32 7.08 -6.21
CA ALA A 68 -7.37 7.15 -5.19
C ALA A 68 -7.85 8.59 -4.98
N ALA A 69 -6.95 9.58 -4.99
CA ALA A 69 -7.29 10.99 -4.86
C ALA A 69 -8.04 11.54 -6.09
N LEU A 70 -7.79 10.97 -7.29
CA LEU A 70 -8.45 11.34 -8.54
C LEU A 70 -9.80 10.62 -8.74
N ASN A 71 -10.01 9.47 -8.10
CA ASN A 71 -11.26 8.70 -8.11
C ASN A 71 -11.96 8.66 -6.73
N PRO A 72 -12.33 9.81 -6.14
CA PRO A 72 -13.05 9.83 -4.86
C PRO A 72 -14.49 9.30 -4.95
N GLY A 73 -14.96 8.88 -6.14
CA GLY A 73 -16.37 8.71 -6.47
C GLY A 73 -16.97 7.30 -6.32
N GLU A 74 -16.19 6.25 -6.09
CA GLU A 74 -16.72 4.87 -6.19
C GLU A 74 -17.05 4.19 -4.85
N GLU A 75 -16.61 4.73 -3.70
CA GLU A 75 -16.94 4.15 -2.38
C GLU A 75 -18.27 4.66 -1.78
N ALA A 76 -18.96 5.64 -2.41
CA ALA A 76 -20.21 6.21 -1.90
C ALA A 76 -21.51 5.62 -2.49
N THR A 77 -21.42 4.68 -3.44
CA THR A 77 -22.59 4.20 -4.23
C THR A 77 -22.74 2.68 -4.25
N ASN A 78 -22.23 1.96 -3.25
CA ASN A 78 -22.57 0.54 -3.05
C ASN A 78 -23.50 0.29 -1.84
N GLY A 79 -24.20 1.33 -1.37
CA GLY A 79 -25.14 1.26 -0.23
C GLY A 79 -26.55 1.80 -0.49
N GLN A 80 -26.75 2.61 -1.53
CA GLN A 80 -28.07 3.15 -1.88
C GLN A 80 -28.47 2.73 -3.29
N GLN A 81 -28.82 1.45 -3.46
CA GLN A 81 -29.78 1.11 -4.50
C GLN A 81 -31.18 1.41 -3.93
N PRO A 82 -31.90 2.45 -4.40
CA PRO A 82 -33.27 2.64 -3.97
C PRO A 82 -34.07 1.37 -4.31
N PRO A 83 -35.01 0.96 -3.43
CA PRO A 83 -35.78 -0.26 -3.64
C PRO A 83 -36.47 -0.22 -5.01
N PRO A 84 -36.54 -1.37 -5.74
CA PRO A 84 -37.23 -1.42 -7.01
C PRO A 84 -38.65 -0.90 -6.81
N ALA A 85 -39.03 0.08 -7.63
CA ALA A 85 -40.38 0.62 -7.63
C ALA A 85 -41.37 -0.53 -7.88
N SER A 86 -42.09 -0.92 -6.83
CA SER A 86 -43.25 -1.81 -6.90
C SER A 86 -44.48 -1.00 -7.27
#